data_AF-A0ABC9ESR3-F1
#
_entry.id   AF-A0ABC9ESR3-F1
#
_cell.length_a   1.000
_cell.length_b   1.000
_cell.length_c   1.000
_cell.angle_alpha   90.00
_cell.angle_beta   90.00
_cell.angle_gamma   90.00
#
_symmetry.space_group_name_H-M   'P 1'
#
loop_
_entity.id
_entity.type
_entity.pdbx_description
1 polymer ?
#
loop_
_entity_poly.entity_id
_entity_poly.type
_entity_poly.pdbx_seq_one_letter_code
_entity_poly.pdbx_strand_id
1 'polypeptide(L)'
;MEVEFPEFDVCVSNIPYAISSPLAAKLLFGGYRFRTATLVVQREFARRLVGAPGHGERNHLATNARLVADVTLLMDVSKAEFVPVPGVDSSLVEIRMKEDRPAEVQPGIGLDEWLEFTRVCFGQHQLQRRRQNKKRRKEEKTLGTIFKREEMAMELFRLSRRAEERDGNGAGTSGLDAPHHGDDDVGDGKEVEDGCFSKEEVVAFKERIAGALQSARLNNERPSRLSNDDLLRLLQLFIKRGVRFH
;
A
#
# COMPACT_ATOMS: atom_id res chain seq x y z
N MET A 1 12.38 -2.90 -9.67
CA MET A 1 13.02 -1.74 -10.32
C MET A 1 14.14 -1.35 -9.40
N GLU A 2 15.38 -1.70 -9.75
CA GLU A 2 16.52 -1.77 -8.81
C GLU A 2 17.39 -0.52 -8.80
N VAL A 3 17.23 0.34 -9.80
CA VAL A 3 18.03 1.57 -9.94
C VAL A 3 17.53 2.63 -8.98
N GLU A 4 18.40 3.12 -8.09
CA GLU A 4 18.15 4.31 -7.27
C GLU A 4 18.21 5.59 -8.11
N PHE A 5 17.31 6.54 -7.83
CA PHE A 5 17.29 7.81 -8.53
C PHE A 5 18.20 8.81 -7.80
N PRO A 6 18.95 9.65 -8.53
CA PRO A 6 19.67 10.77 -7.93
C PRO A 6 18.67 11.78 -7.34
N GLU A 7 19.15 12.83 -6.67
CA GLU A 7 18.30 13.96 -6.32
C GLU A 7 17.82 14.68 -7.60
N PHE A 8 16.56 15.09 -7.62
CA PHE A 8 15.96 15.83 -8.74
C PHE A 8 14.78 16.68 -8.28
N ASP A 9 14.59 17.82 -8.94
CA ASP A 9 13.41 18.68 -8.71
C ASP A 9 12.27 18.37 -9.68
N VAL A 10 12.60 18.00 -10.92
CA VAL A 10 11.64 17.82 -12.01
C VAL A 10 11.92 16.53 -12.76
N CYS A 11 10.89 15.72 -12.98
CA CYS A 11 10.96 14.51 -13.81
C CYS A 11 10.05 14.67 -15.02
N VAL A 12 10.57 14.43 -16.22
CA VAL A 12 9.77 14.37 -17.45
C VAL A 12 10.09 13.07 -18.15
N SER A 13 9.09 12.24 -18.42
CA SER A 13 9.33 10.92 -19.01
C SER A 13 8.19 10.45 -19.87
N ASN A 14 8.53 9.87 -21.03
CA ASN A 14 7.65 9.00 -21.79
C ASN A 14 7.85 7.55 -21.33
N ILE A 15 6.94 7.03 -20.49
CA ILE A 15 7.17 5.78 -19.76
C ILE A 15 6.70 4.58 -20.59
N PRO A 16 7.53 3.52 -20.75
CA PRO A 16 7.04 2.24 -21.25
C PRO A 16 5.89 1.70 -20.39
N TYR A 17 4.77 1.38 -21.02
CA TYR A 17 3.51 1.10 -20.32
C TYR A 17 3.59 -0.04 -19.28
N ALA A 18 4.48 -1.01 -19.49
CA ALA A 18 4.67 -2.13 -18.57
C ALA A 18 5.20 -1.70 -17.18
N ILE A 19 5.86 -0.54 -17.10
CA ILE A 19 6.48 -0.03 -15.87
C ILE A 19 5.80 1.23 -15.31
N SER A 20 4.70 1.71 -15.91
CA SER A 20 4.03 2.94 -15.45
C SER A 20 3.58 2.85 -13.98
N SER A 21 2.96 1.74 -13.57
CA SER A 21 2.53 1.56 -12.17
C SER A 21 3.70 1.48 -11.19
N PRO A 22 4.73 0.61 -11.37
CA PRO A 22 5.84 0.56 -10.42
C PRO A 22 6.70 1.83 -10.43
N LEU A 23 6.84 2.53 -11.57
CA LEU A 23 7.56 3.81 -11.61
C LEU A 23 6.79 4.90 -10.86
N ALA A 24 5.48 5.04 -11.09
CA ALA A 24 4.66 5.99 -10.35
C ALA A 24 4.67 5.69 -8.84
N ALA A 25 4.57 4.41 -8.44
CA ALA A 25 4.69 4.02 -7.03
C ALA A 25 6.07 4.34 -6.45
N LYS A 26 7.16 4.12 -7.20
CA LYS A 26 8.51 4.47 -6.78
C LYS A 26 8.67 5.97 -6.59
N LEU A 27 8.16 6.79 -7.51
CA LEU A 27 8.18 8.25 -7.39
C LEU A 27 7.37 8.71 -6.16
N LEU A 28 6.13 8.24 -6.02
CA LEU A 28 5.21 8.69 -4.96
C LEU A 28 5.61 8.21 -3.56
N PHE A 29 6.10 6.98 -3.43
CA PHE A 29 6.28 6.32 -2.13
C PHE A 29 7.75 6.01 -1.79
N GLY A 30 8.67 6.03 -2.75
CA GLY A 30 10.08 5.64 -2.57
C GLY A 30 10.97 6.64 -1.82
N GLY A 31 10.41 7.56 -1.04
CA GLY A 31 11.18 8.52 -0.24
C GLY A 31 11.78 9.71 -1.01
N TYR A 32 11.64 9.78 -2.32
CA TYR A 32 12.13 10.90 -3.12
C TYR A 32 11.36 12.20 -2.82
N ARG A 33 12.11 13.30 -2.70
CA ARG A 33 11.57 14.65 -2.65
C ARG A 33 11.86 15.32 -4.00
N PHE A 34 10.79 15.68 -4.71
CA PHE A 34 10.84 16.40 -5.97
C PHE A 34 9.62 17.31 -6.05
N ARG A 35 9.66 18.33 -6.91
CA ARG A 35 8.57 19.29 -7.05
C ARG A 35 7.45 18.76 -7.95
N THR A 36 7.78 18.31 -9.15
CA THR A 36 6.79 17.82 -10.11
C THR A 36 7.33 16.71 -11.02
N ALA A 37 6.46 15.82 -11.46
CA ALA A 37 6.74 14.84 -12.50
C ALA A 37 5.65 14.88 -13.58
N THR A 38 6.07 15.05 -14.83
CA THR A 38 5.19 15.06 -16.01
C THR A 38 5.43 13.81 -16.85
N LEU A 39 4.44 12.93 -16.88
CA LEU A 39 4.59 11.57 -17.37
C LEU A 39 3.61 11.30 -18.53
N VAL A 40 4.11 10.74 -19.63
CA VAL A 40 3.25 10.15 -20.67
C VAL A 40 2.99 8.70 -20.29
N VAL A 41 1.71 8.34 -20.17
CA VAL A 41 1.23 7.01 -19.75
C VAL A 41 -0.01 6.63 -20.54
N GLN A 42 -0.40 5.34 -20.52
CA GLN A 42 -1.65 4.90 -21.18
C GLN A 42 -2.86 5.68 -20.66
N ARG A 43 -3.79 6.04 -21.55
CA ARG A 43 -5.00 6.80 -21.18
C ARG A 43 -5.81 6.13 -20.07
N GLU A 44 -6.00 4.82 -20.13
CA GLU A 44 -6.72 4.08 -19.09
C GLU A 44 -5.98 4.17 -17.73
N PHE A 45 -4.66 4.06 -17.74
CA PHE A 45 -3.86 4.20 -16.51
C PHE A 45 -3.95 5.62 -15.95
N ALA A 46 -3.83 6.65 -16.79
CA ALA A 46 -3.99 8.04 -16.38
C ALA A 46 -5.34 8.27 -15.71
N ARG A 47 -6.44 7.88 -16.37
CA ARG A 47 -7.80 8.05 -15.85
C ARG A 47 -8.00 7.33 -14.52
N ARG A 48 -7.43 6.12 -14.36
CA ARG A 48 -7.43 5.40 -13.08
C ARG A 48 -6.66 6.14 -12.00
N LEU A 49 -5.50 6.71 -12.33
CA LEU A 49 -4.65 7.43 -11.38
C LEU A 49 -5.31 8.72 -10.88
N VAL A 50 -5.98 9.46 -11.78
CA VAL A 50 -6.68 10.71 -11.44
C VAL A 50 -8.11 10.46 -10.92
N GLY A 51 -8.65 9.24 -11.08
CA GLY A 51 -10.04 8.90 -10.80
C GLY A 51 -10.51 9.18 -9.36
N ALA A 52 -11.68 9.80 -9.23
CA ALA A 52 -12.33 10.09 -7.95
C ALA A 52 -12.99 8.84 -7.32
N PRO A 53 -13.22 8.81 -6.00
CA PRO A 53 -14.01 7.77 -5.34
C PRO A 53 -15.36 7.56 -6.03
N GLY A 54 -15.82 6.32 -6.12
CA GLY A 54 -17.14 5.98 -6.70
C GLY A 54 -17.16 5.82 -8.22
N HIS A 55 -16.17 6.35 -8.95
CA HIS A 55 -15.92 5.95 -10.33
C HIS A 55 -15.15 4.64 -10.32
N GLY A 56 -15.73 3.55 -10.87
CA GLY A 56 -15.24 2.17 -10.80
C GLY A 56 -13.86 1.87 -11.43
N GLU A 57 -13.04 2.90 -11.59
CA GLU A 57 -11.69 2.89 -12.13
C GLU A 57 -10.62 3.11 -11.05
N ARG A 58 -11.00 3.49 -9.82
CA ARG A 58 -10.04 3.78 -8.74
C ARG A 58 -9.30 2.53 -8.24
N ASN A 59 -7.98 2.64 -8.09
CA ASN A 59 -7.11 1.59 -7.55
C ASN A 59 -6.31 2.08 -6.32
N HIS A 60 -5.58 1.18 -5.65
CA HIS A 60 -4.77 1.52 -4.48
C HIS A 60 -3.75 2.63 -4.75
N LEU A 61 -3.11 2.63 -5.93
CA LEU A 61 -2.13 3.64 -6.32
C LEU A 61 -2.79 5.02 -6.36
N ALA A 62 -3.96 5.15 -6.98
CA ALA A 62 -4.74 6.39 -7.03
C ALA A 62 -5.20 6.86 -5.65
N THR A 63 -5.68 5.92 -4.82
CA THR A 63 -6.07 6.19 -3.42
C THR A 63 -4.92 6.80 -2.62
N ASN A 64 -3.71 6.25 -2.80
CA ASN A 64 -2.52 6.65 -2.04
C ASN A 64 -1.82 7.87 -2.64
N ALA A 65 -1.82 8.02 -3.97
CA ALA A 65 -1.20 9.16 -4.66
C ALA A 65 -1.75 10.49 -4.15
N ARG A 66 -3.08 10.59 -4.00
CA ARG A 66 -3.79 11.80 -3.53
C ARG A 66 -3.41 12.25 -2.12
N LEU A 67 -2.86 11.37 -1.30
CA LEU A 67 -2.40 11.74 0.04
C LEU A 67 -1.10 12.54 -0.03
N VAL A 68 -0.19 12.12 -0.90
CA VAL A 68 1.18 12.66 -0.98
C VAL A 68 1.39 13.66 -2.11
N ALA A 69 0.50 13.68 -3.10
CA ALA A 69 0.63 14.50 -4.30
C ALA A 69 -0.73 14.94 -4.86
N ASP A 70 -0.72 16.07 -5.56
CA ASP A 70 -1.78 16.47 -6.48
C ASP A 70 -1.50 15.82 -7.84
N VAL A 71 -2.49 15.10 -8.39
CA VAL A 71 -2.37 14.45 -9.69
C VAL A 71 -3.38 15.05 -10.65
N THR A 72 -2.90 15.52 -11.81
CA THR A 72 -3.72 16.23 -12.80
C THR A 72 -3.54 15.61 -14.18
N LEU A 73 -4.65 15.40 -14.89
CA LEU A 73 -4.63 15.05 -16.31
C LEU A 73 -4.44 16.34 -17.12
N LEU A 74 -3.31 16.50 -17.80
CA LEU A 74 -3.02 17.70 -18.58
C LEU A 74 -3.68 17.66 -19.96
N MET A 75 -3.47 16.58 -20.71
CA MET A 75 -4.06 16.38 -22.04
C MET A 75 -4.01 14.93 -22.49
N ASP A 76 -4.87 14.56 -23.44
CA ASP A 76 -4.81 13.28 -24.15
C ASP A 76 -3.84 13.36 -25.34
N VAL A 77 -3.07 12.30 -25.58
CA VAL A 77 -2.12 12.19 -26.70
C VAL A 77 -2.55 11.04 -27.60
N SER A 78 -2.81 11.35 -28.88
CA SER A 78 -3.21 10.36 -29.88
C SER A 78 -2.08 9.36 -30.13
N LYS A 79 -2.40 8.07 -30.27
CA LYS A 79 -1.44 7.04 -30.68
C LYS A 79 -0.77 7.33 -32.03
N ALA A 80 -1.40 8.13 -32.89
CA ALA A 80 -0.85 8.51 -34.20
C ALA A 80 0.43 9.36 -34.08
N GLU A 81 0.66 10.00 -32.93
CA GLU A 81 1.84 10.83 -32.65
C GLU A 81 3.08 10.01 -32.26
N PHE A 82 3.00 8.68 -32.26
CA PHE A 82 4.07 7.79 -31.81
C PHE A 82 4.61 6.93 -32.95
N VAL A 83 5.91 6.64 -32.90
CA VAL A 83 6.59 5.71 -33.81
C VAL A 83 7.40 4.69 -32.99
N PRO A 84 7.10 3.38 -33.09
CA PRO A 84 5.96 2.77 -33.77
C PRO A 84 4.62 3.10 -33.08
N VAL A 85 3.52 3.03 -33.84
CA VAL A 85 2.17 3.33 -33.35
C VAL A 85 1.74 2.29 -32.30
N PRO A 86 1.41 2.70 -31.06
CA PRO A 86 0.94 1.80 -30.02
C PRO A 86 -0.52 1.37 -30.24
N GLY A 87 -0.94 0.29 -29.59
CA GLY A 87 -2.32 -0.21 -29.67
C GLY A 87 -3.37 0.64 -28.95
N VAL A 88 -2.95 1.58 -28.11
CA VAL A 88 -3.82 2.42 -27.27
C VAL A 88 -3.31 3.85 -27.23
N ASP A 89 -4.20 4.78 -26.94
CA ASP A 89 -3.85 6.17 -26.74
C ASP A 89 -3.17 6.43 -25.38
N SER A 90 -2.46 7.54 -25.32
CA SER A 90 -1.77 8.04 -24.12
C SER A 90 -2.48 9.25 -23.53
N SER A 91 -2.08 9.61 -22.32
CA SER A 91 -2.36 10.90 -21.70
C SER A 91 -1.11 11.42 -21.00
N LEU A 92 -0.98 12.74 -20.96
CA LEU A 92 0.02 13.44 -20.17
C LEU A 92 -0.56 13.70 -18.77
N VAL A 93 0.14 13.23 -17.74
CA VAL A 93 -0.24 13.40 -16.33
C VAL A 93 0.84 14.17 -15.61
N GLU A 94 0.43 15.16 -14.82
CA GLU A 94 1.29 15.85 -13.87
C GLU A 94 1.08 15.28 -12.47
N ILE A 95 2.17 15.03 -11.75
CA ILE A 95 2.20 14.66 -10.35
C ILE A 95 3.01 15.74 -9.62
N ARG A 96 2.32 16.59 -8.87
CA ARG A 96 2.95 17.61 -8.03
C ARG A 96 2.98 17.13 -6.60
N MET A 97 4.17 16.95 -6.02
CA MET A 97 4.28 16.54 -4.62
C MET A 97 3.76 17.64 -3.71
N LYS A 98 3.09 17.25 -2.63
CA LYS A 98 2.71 18.18 -1.57
C LYS A 98 3.94 18.54 -0.76
N GLU A 99 4.05 19.81 -0.38
CA GLU A 99 5.16 20.31 0.44
C GLU A 99 5.19 19.62 1.81
N ASP A 100 4.00 19.38 2.37
CA ASP A 100 3.76 18.74 3.66
C ASP A 100 3.50 17.24 3.52
N ARG A 101 4.39 16.50 2.84
CA ARG A 101 4.26 15.03 2.74
C ARG A 101 4.08 14.45 4.16
N PRO A 102 2.90 13.89 4.48
CA PRO A 102 2.60 13.49 5.84
C PRO A 102 3.45 12.29 6.24
N ALA A 103 4.16 12.39 7.37
CA ALA A 103 4.71 11.21 8.05
C ALA A 103 3.57 10.35 8.61
N GLU A 104 2.50 11.01 9.06
CA GLU A 104 1.28 10.41 9.57
C GLU A 104 0.08 10.91 8.77
N VAL A 105 -0.75 9.99 8.28
CA VAL A 105 -1.98 10.36 7.55
C VAL A 105 -3.03 10.97 8.48
N GLN A 106 -2.97 10.61 9.77
CA GLN A 106 -3.74 11.16 10.89
C GLN A 106 -2.96 10.92 12.18
N PRO A 107 -3.22 11.67 13.27
CA PRO A 107 -2.51 11.48 14.54
C PRO A 107 -2.48 10.01 14.99
N GLY A 108 -1.28 9.45 15.11
CA GLY A 108 -1.05 8.06 15.52
C GLY A 108 -1.21 7.00 14.41
N ILE A 109 -1.38 7.41 13.16
CA ILE A 109 -1.45 6.52 11.98
C ILE A 109 -0.36 6.92 10.99
N GLY A 110 0.73 6.17 10.98
CA GLY A 110 1.82 6.32 10.02
C GLY A 110 1.40 6.10 8.57
N LEU A 111 2.12 6.72 7.64
CA LEU A 111 1.90 6.53 6.21
C LEU A 111 2.12 5.07 5.78
N ASP A 112 3.09 4.39 6.37
CA ASP A 112 3.38 2.96 6.20
C ASP A 112 2.17 2.08 6.53
N GLU A 113 1.56 2.27 7.70
CA GLU A 113 0.36 1.56 8.15
C GLU A 113 -0.80 1.76 7.15
N TRP A 114 -0.97 2.99 6.65
CA TRP A 114 -1.96 3.30 5.62
C TRP A 114 -1.68 2.62 4.27
N LEU A 115 -0.43 2.67 3.80
CA LEU A 115 -0.04 2.07 2.52
C LEU A 115 -0.24 0.55 2.56
N GLU A 116 0.06 -0.09 3.68
CA GLU A 116 -0.16 -1.52 3.88
C GLU A 116 -1.66 -1.88 3.98
N PHE A 117 -2.42 -1.11 4.75
CA PHE A 117 -3.88 -1.26 4.84
C PHE A 117 -4.56 -1.19 3.47
N THR A 118 -4.22 -0.17 2.68
CA THR A 118 -4.79 -0.02 1.34
C THR A 118 -4.31 -1.12 0.39
N ARG A 119 -3.05 -1.58 0.49
CA ARG A 119 -2.57 -2.74 -0.27
C ARG A 119 -3.42 -3.99 0.00
N VAL A 120 -3.76 -4.25 1.26
CA VAL A 120 -4.65 -5.36 1.67
C VAL A 120 -6.06 -5.16 1.12
N CYS A 121 -6.64 -3.98 1.32
CA CYS A 121 -8.00 -3.66 0.89
C CYS A 121 -8.19 -3.83 -0.63
N PHE A 122 -7.21 -3.48 -1.45
CA PHE A 122 -7.30 -3.63 -2.90
C PHE A 122 -6.76 -4.98 -3.41
N GLY A 123 -6.48 -5.93 -2.51
CA GLY A 123 -6.10 -7.30 -2.86
C GLY A 123 -4.72 -7.45 -3.49
N GLN A 124 -3.82 -6.49 -3.30
CA GLN A 124 -2.45 -6.49 -3.85
C GLN A 124 -1.44 -7.25 -2.96
N HIS A 125 -1.91 -7.96 -1.93
CA HIS A 125 -1.04 -8.73 -1.03
C HIS A 125 -0.26 -9.83 -1.78
N GLN A 126 1.05 -9.93 -1.53
CA GLN A 126 2.00 -10.75 -2.29
C GLN A 126 1.61 -12.24 -2.37
N LEU A 127 0.85 -12.73 -1.38
CA LEU A 127 0.30 -14.09 -1.33
C LEU A 127 -0.69 -14.41 -2.46
N GLN A 128 -1.24 -13.41 -3.16
CA GLN A 128 -2.10 -13.62 -4.33
C GLN A 128 -1.33 -13.93 -5.63
N ARG A 129 0.01 -13.98 -5.59
CA ARG A 129 0.83 -14.25 -6.79
C ARG A 129 0.87 -15.73 -7.22
N ARG A 130 0.35 -16.69 -6.44
CA ARG A 130 0.48 -18.15 -6.72
C ARG A 130 -0.72 -18.85 -7.40
N ARG A 131 -1.72 -18.16 -7.96
CA ARG A 131 -2.83 -18.84 -8.70
C ARG A 131 -3.01 -18.33 -10.14
N GLN A 132 -2.74 -19.23 -11.09
CA GLN A 132 -2.73 -19.07 -12.56
C GLN A 132 -4.06 -18.70 -13.25
N ASN A 133 -5.14 -18.35 -12.54
CA ASN A 133 -6.44 -18.10 -13.18
C ASN A 133 -6.79 -16.61 -13.24
N LYS A 134 -6.38 -15.97 -14.34
CA LYS A 134 -6.68 -14.58 -14.76
C LYS A 134 -8.19 -14.23 -14.67
N LYS A 135 -9.08 -15.22 -14.78
CA LYS A 135 -10.55 -15.08 -14.75
C LYS A 135 -11.13 -14.71 -13.38
N ARG A 136 -10.47 -15.05 -12.25
CA ARG A 136 -10.94 -14.73 -10.87
C ARG A 136 -10.41 -13.41 -10.31
N ARG A 137 -9.54 -12.70 -11.04
CA ARG A 137 -8.93 -11.42 -10.58
C ARG A 137 -9.85 -10.21 -10.76
N LYS A 138 -10.87 -10.30 -11.62
CA LYS A 138 -11.70 -9.16 -12.02
C LYS A 138 -12.98 -8.99 -11.19
N GLU A 139 -13.27 -9.92 -10.29
CA GLU A 139 -14.36 -9.73 -9.32
C GLU A 139 -13.88 -8.76 -8.25
N GLU A 140 -14.42 -7.54 -8.26
CA GLU A 140 -14.26 -6.59 -7.15
C GLU A 140 -14.83 -7.22 -5.88
N LYS A 141 -13.93 -7.69 -5.02
CA LYS A 141 -14.26 -8.30 -3.74
C LYS A 141 -14.68 -7.23 -2.74
N THR A 142 -15.71 -7.54 -1.94
CA THR A 142 -16.09 -6.67 -0.82
C THR A 142 -15.07 -6.78 0.30
N LEU A 143 -14.94 -5.75 1.13
CA LEU A 143 -14.04 -5.78 2.28
C LEU A 143 -14.26 -7.02 3.16
N GLY A 144 -15.52 -7.38 3.42
CA GLY A 144 -15.86 -8.59 4.17
C GLY A 144 -15.26 -9.86 3.56
N THR A 145 -15.32 -10.03 2.24
CA THR A 145 -14.73 -11.21 1.58
C THR A 145 -13.20 -11.21 1.58
N ILE A 146 -12.57 -10.04 1.61
CA ILE A 146 -11.11 -9.91 1.66
C ILE A 146 -10.59 -10.32 3.05
N PHE A 147 -11.18 -9.75 4.09
CA PHE A 147 -10.76 -9.93 5.48
C PHE A 147 -11.23 -11.25 6.12
N LYS A 148 -12.25 -11.91 5.56
CA LYS A 148 -12.66 -13.26 6.00
C LYS A 148 -11.70 -14.37 5.57
N ARG A 149 -10.75 -14.11 4.68
CA ARG A 149 -9.80 -15.14 4.23
C ARG A 149 -8.87 -15.53 5.37
N GLU A 150 -8.78 -16.83 5.63
CA GLU A 150 -7.95 -17.37 6.71
C GLU A 150 -6.47 -16.97 6.59
N GLU A 151 -5.89 -17.11 5.40
CA GLU A 151 -4.51 -16.67 5.11
C GLU A 151 -4.30 -15.19 5.47
N MET A 152 -5.29 -14.33 5.18
CA MET A 152 -5.20 -12.90 5.44
C MET A 152 -5.29 -12.59 6.94
N ALA A 153 -6.22 -13.24 7.63
CA ALA A 153 -6.37 -13.07 9.07
C ALA A 153 -5.12 -13.55 9.83
N MET A 154 -4.52 -14.67 9.43
CA MET A 154 -3.28 -15.19 10.01
C MET A 154 -2.09 -14.26 9.79
N GLU A 155 -1.98 -13.67 8.61
CA GLU A 155 -0.93 -12.69 8.32
C GLU A 155 -1.06 -11.42 9.15
N LEU A 156 -2.26 -10.83 9.18
CA LEU A 156 -2.53 -9.65 10.02
C LEU A 156 -2.32 -9.95 11.51
N PHE A 157 -2.63 -11.17 11.95
CA PHE A 157 -2.38 -11.60 13.32
C PHE A 157 -0.89 -11.57 13.65
N ARG A 158 -0.04 -12.17 12.79
CA ARG A 158 1.42 -12.14 12.96
C ARG A 158 1.98 -10.72 12.94
N LEU A 159 1.49 -9.86 12.04
CA LEU A 159 1.91 -8.45 11.98
C LEU A 159 1.53 -7.69 13.25
N SER A 160 0.30 -7.87 13.72
CA SER A 160 -0.21 -7.20 14.93
C SER A 160 0.59 -7.58 16.17
N ARG A 161 0.96 -8.86 16.33
CA ARG A 161 1.80 -9.28 17.46
C ARG A 161 3.20 -8.69 17.42
N ARG A 162 3.84 -8.65 16.24
CA ARG A 162 5.16 -8.02 16.09
C ARG A 162 5.14 -6.52 16.40
N ALA A 163 4.03 -5.85 16.06
CA ALA A 163 3.84 -4.45 16.42
C ALA A 163 3.70 -4.27 17.95
N GLU A 164 2.89 -5.11 18.61
CA GLU A 164 2.75 -5.10 20.08
C GLU A 164 4.09 -5.33 20.80
N GLU A 165 4.94 -6.23 20.31
CA GLU A 165 6.28 -6.51 20.86
C GLU A 165 7.22 -5.32 20.72
N ARG A 166 7.19 -4.60 19.59
CA ARG A 166 7.99 -3.39 19.36
C ARG A 166 7.60 -2.25 20.31
N ASP A 167 6.31 -2.06 20.53
CA ASP A 167 5.79 -1.04 21.44
C ASP A 167 6.06 -1.40 22.92
N GLY A 168 6.08 -2.70 23.25
CA GLY A 168 6.37 -3.20 24.60
C GLY A 168 7.85 -3.18 25.00
N ASN A 169 8.78 -3.32 24.05
CA ASN A 169 10.22 -3.42 24.33
C ASN A 169 10.93 -2.06 24.43
N GLY A 170 10.19 -0.94 24.31
CA GLY A 170 10.72 0.43 24.45
C GLY A 170 10.88 0.93 25.90
N ALA A 171 10.59 0.09 26.90
CA ALA A 171 10.69 0.43 28.32
C ALA A 171 11.67 -0.52 29.05
N GLY A 172 12.96 -0.14 29.05
CA GLY A 172 14.04 -0.81 29.81
C GLY A 172 15.01 -1.55 28.87
N THR A 173 16.22 -1.05 28.63
CA THR A 173 17.29 -0.95 29.62
C THR A 173 18.29 0.14 29.25
N SER A 174 18.60 1.00 30.22
CA SER A 174 19.82 1.81 30.28
C SER A 174 20.93 0.94 30.87
N GLY A 175 22.05 0.78 30.17
CA GLY A 175 23.24 0.11 30.69
C GLY A 175 24.38 0.14 29.67
N LEU A 176 25.43 0.86 30.00
CA LEU A 176 26.69 0.95 29.26
C LEU A 176 27.39 -0.41 29.17
N ASP A 177 28.03 -0.73 28.04
CA ASP A 177 29.48 -0.94 27.99
C ASP A 177 30.00 -1.18 26.56
N ALA A 178 31.22 -0.69 26.34
CA ALA A 178 31.95 -0.67 25.08
C ALA A 178 32.83 -1.95 24.90
N PRO A 179 33.66 -2.08 23.84
CA PRO A 179 33.66 -3.25 22.96
C PRO A 179 34.71 -4.32 23.35
N HIS A 180 34.43 -5.59 23.00
CA HIS A 180 35.46 -6.62 22.95
C HIS A 180 35.48 -7.34 21.60
N HIS A 181 36.68 -7.38 21.02
CA HIS A 181 37.10 -8.13 19.84
C HIS A 181 36.94 -9.64 20.05
N GLY A 182 36.56 -10.36 19.00
CA GLY A 182 36.68 -11.82 18.92
C GLY A 182 36.00 -12.35 17.66
N ASP A 183 36.81 -12.84 16.74
CA ASP A 183 36.45 -13.47 15.46
C ASP A 183 35.60 -14.75 15.62
N ASP A 184 34.95 -15.09 14.51
CA ASP A 184 34.46 -16.41 14.09
C ASP A 184 33.38 -17.09 14.94
N ASP A 185 32.11 -16.98 14.50
CA ASP A 185 31.27 -18.18 14.40
C ASP A 185 30.18 -18.04 13.32
N VAL A 186 29.92 -19.15 12.65
CA VAL A 186 28.98 -19.31 11.54
C VAL A 186 27.56 -19.12 12.06
N GLY A 187 27.00 -17.93 11.83
CA GLY A 187 25.64 -17.57 12.20
C GLY A 187 24.59 -18.19 11.28
N ASP A 188 24.16 -19.38 11.66
CA ASP A 188 22.91 -20.03 11.30
C ASP A 188 21.77 -19.02 11.11
N GLY A 189 21.04 -19.16 10.01
CA GLY A 189 19.88 -18.33 9.74
C GLY A 189 18.88 -18.54 10.86
N LYS A 190 18.71 -17.53 11.74
CA LYS A 190 17.59 -17.48 12.68
C LYS A 190 16.30 -17.49 11.87
N GLU A 191 15.81 -18.69 11.58
CA GLU A 191 14.42 -18.95 11.34
C GLU A 191 13.68 -18.40 12.56
N VAL A 192 12.94 -17.32 12.34
CA VAL A 192 12.05 -16.75 13.35
C VAL A 192 11.06 -17.85 13.69
N GLU A 193 11.17 -18.42 14.90
CA GLU A 193 10.26 -19.46 15.41
C GLU A 193 8.81 -19.04 15.12
N ASP A 194 8.11 -19.81 14.27
CA ASP A 194 6.67 -19.66 14.06
C ASP A 194 6.03 -20.15 15.37
N GLY A 195 5.81 -19.22 16.30
CA GLY A 195 5.24 -19.50 17.61
C GLY A 195 3.96 -20.33 17.49
N CYS A 196 3.84 -21.37 18.31
CA CYS A 196 2.66 -22.22 18.35
C CYS A 196 1.46 -21.41 18.86
N PHE A 197 0.62 -20.91 17.96
CA PHE A 197 -0.55 -20.11 18.30
C PHE A 197 -1.72 -20.99 18.73
N SER A 198 -2.44 -20.54 19.76
CA SER A 198 -3.67 -21.21 20.19
C SER A 198 -4.77 -20.95 19.15
N LYS A 199 -5.66 -21.93 18.93
CA LYS A 199 -6.81 -21.75 18.03
C LYS A 199 -7.73 -20.64 18.56
N GLU A 200 -7.82 -20.50 19.87
CA GLU A 200 -8.62 -19.49 20.56
C GLU A 200 -8.11 -18.07 20.27
N GLU A 201 -6.79 -17.86 20.25
CA GLU A 201 -6.18 -16.56 19.90
C GLU A 201 -6.54 -16.15 18.47
N VAL A 202 -6.45 -17.08 17.52
CA VAL A 202 -6.79 -16.83 16.11
C VAL A 202 -8.27 -16.53 15.94
N VAL A 203 -9.15 -17.23 16.67
CA VAL A 203 -10.60 -16.97 16.66
C VAL A 203 -10.89 -15.57 17.22
N ALA A 204 -10.33 -15.22 18.37
CA ALA A 204 -10.49 -13.90 18.97
C ALA A 204 -9.98 -12.79 18.04
N PHE A 205 -8.89 -13.02 17.30
CA PHE A 205 -8.39 -12.05 16.32
C PHE A 205 -9.33 -11.88 15.12
N LYS A 206 -9.89 -12.97 14.59
CA LYS A 206 -10.92 -12.92 13.53
C LYS A 206 -12.14 -12.12 13.99
N GLU A 207 -12.53 -12.22 15.26
CA GLU A 207 -13.63 -11.43 15.84
C GLU A 207 -13.30 -9.94 15.92
N ARG A 208 -12.05 -9.55 16.27
CA ARG A 208 -11.60 -8.15 16.22
C ARG A 208 -11.77 -7.56 14.81
N ILE A 209 -11.36 -8.31 13.78
CA ILE A 209 -11.50 -7.91 12.39
C ILE A 209 -12.99 -7.75 12.00
N ALA A 210 -13.81 -8.75 12.33
CA ALA A 210 -15.25 -8.72 12.04
C ALA A 210 -15.95 -7.54 12.74
N GLY A 211 -15.60 -7.29 14.00
CA GLY A 211 -16.14 -6.19 14.80
C GLY A 211 -15.78 -4.81 14.22
N ALA A 212 -14.57 -4.63 13.68
CA ALA A 212 -14.17 -3.39 12.99
C ALA A 212 -15.05 -3.14 11.75
N LEU A 213 -15.19 -4.15 10.89
CA LEU A 213 -15.98 -4.07 9.65
C LEU A 213 -17.47 -3.83 9.92
N GLN A 214 -18.03 -4.47 10.96
CA GLN A 214 -19.42 -4.28 11.37
C GLN A 214 -19.65 -2.87 11.93
N SER A 215 -18.74 -2.37 12.76
CA SER A 215 -18.81 -1.01 13.31
C SER A 215 -18.74 0.06 12.23
N ALA A 216 -17.94 -0.17 11.19
CA ALA A 216 -17.83 0.71 10.04
C ALA A 216 -19.06 0.62 9.10
N ARG A 217 -19.84 -0.47 9.18
CA ARG A 217 -20.91 -0.84 8.23
C ARG A 217 -20.42 -1.02 6.79
N LEU A 218 -19.15 -1.42 6.60
CA LEU A 218 -18.50 -1.52 5.28
C LEU A 218 -18.29 -2.96 4.79
N ASN A 219 -18.86 -3.96 5.46
CA ASN A 219 -18.63 -5.38 5.14
C ASN A 219 -18.97 -5.75 3.68
N ASN A 220 -20.02 -5.14 3.13
CA ASN A 220 -20.49 -5.40 1.76
C ASN A 220 -19.97 -4.37 0.75
N GLU A 221 -19.19 -3.39 1.21
CA GLU A 221 -18.67 -2.33 0.36
C GLU A 221 -17.39 -2.75 -0.36
N ARG A 222 -17.19 -2.12 -1.51
CA ARG A 222 -15.99 -2.32 -2.34
C ARG A 222 -15.00 -1.21 -2.06
N PRO A 223 -13.71 -1.50 -1.85
CA PRO A 223 -12.69 -0.48 -1.61
C PRO A 223 -12.63 0.60 -2.69
N SER A 224 -12.89 0.25 -3.95
CA SER A 224 -12.91 1.20 -5.09
C SER A 224 -14.00 2.27 -4.95
N ARG A 225 -15.09 1.99 -4.22
CA ARG A 225 -16.23 2.89 -4.02
C ARG A 225 -16.12 3.82 -2.81
N LEU A 226 -15.24 3.49 -1.87
CA LEU A 226 -15.12 4.23 -0.61
C LEU A 226 -14.32 5.53 -0.77
N SER A 227 -14.57 6.55 0.01
CA SER A 227 -13.67 7.70 0.07
C SER A 227 -12.37 7.37 0.82
N ASN A 228 -11.37 8.27 0.79
CA ASN A 228 -10.20 8.11 1.65
C ASN A 228 -10.60 8.22 3.13
N ASP A 229 -11.60 9.06 3.46
CA ASP A 229 -12.10 9.22 4.83
C ASP A 229 -12.80 7.96 5.35
N ASP A 230 -13.58 7.28 4.52
CA ASP A 230 -14.20 5.99 4.88
C ASP A 230 -13.16 4.91 5.18
N LEU A 231 -12.12 4.85 4.34
CA LEU A 231 -11.00 3.93 4.50
C LEU A 231 -10.19 4.28 5.75
N LEU A 232 -9.94 5.56 6.03
CA LEU A 232 -9.23 6.02 7.24
C LEU A 232 -10.02 5.69 8.50
N ARG A 233 -11.34 5.92 8.49
CA ARG A 233 -12.22 5.54 9.61
C ARG A 233 -12.19 4.03 9.86
N LEU A 234 -12.17 3.23 8.80
CA LEU A 234 -12.04 1.78 8.93
C LEU A 234 -10.68 1.38 9.52
N LEU A 235 -9.59 1.98 9.05
CA LEU A 235 -8.25 1.74 9.60
C LEU A 235 -8.17 2.10 11.08
N GLN A 236 -8.72 3.25 11.50
CA GLN A 236 -8.82 3.63 12.91
C GLN A 236 -9.56 2.56 13.74
N LEU A 237 -10.65 1.99 13.22
CA LEU A 237 -11.41 0.95 13.91
C LEU A 237 -10.67 -0.37 14.04
N PHE A 238 -9.78 -0.68 13.08
CA PHE A 238 -8.84 -1.81 13.16
C PHE A 238 -7.78 -1.57 14.23
N ILE A 239 -7.10 -0.42 14.17
CA ILE A 239 -6.04 -0.08 15.14
C ILE A 239 -6.58 -0.03 16.57
N LYS A 240 -7.76 0.56 16.80
CA LYS A 240 -8.45 0.57 18.11
C LYS A 240 -8.76 -0.83 18.65
N ARG A 241 -8.77 -1.85 17.78
CA ARG A 241 -8.99 -3.26 18.15
C ARG A 241 -7.69 -4.07 18.15
N GLY A 242 -6.53 -3.42 18.08
CA GLY A 242 -5.23 -4.11 18.06
C GLY A 242 -4.99 -4.88 16.76
N VAL A 243 -5.52 -4.41 15.63
CA VAL A 243 -5.22 -4.94 14.31
C VAL A 243 -4.30 -3.94 13.59
N ARG A 244 -3.08 -4.37 13.29
CA ARG A 244 -2.04 -3.59 12.60
C ARG A 244 -1.74 -4.18 11.22
N PHE A 245 -1.26 -3.33 10.34
CA PHE A 245 -0.94 -3.63 8.94
C PHE A 245 0.56 -3.49 8.63
N HIS A 246 1.32 -2.77 9.48
CA HIS A 246 2.78 -2.63 9.43
C HIS A 246 3.44 -2.97 10.77
#